data_AF-B0CFR2-F1
#
_entry.id   AF-B0CFR2-F1
#
_cell.length_a   1.000
_cell.length_b   1.000
_cell.length_c   1.000
_cell.angle_alpha   90.00
_cell.angle_beta   90.00
_cell.angle_gamma   90.00
#
_symmetry.space_group_name_H-M   'P 1'
#
loop_
_entity.id
_entity.type
_entity.pdbx_description
1 polymer ?
#
loop_
_entity_poly.entity_id
_entity_poly.type
_entity_poly.pdbx_seq_one_letter_code
_entity_poly.pdbx_strand_id
1 'polypeptide(L)'
;MNSNHQITFHVSSTQVFACCPVCNQITHRVHSRYERTLRDLPCVDFCLTILLQVCKFFCRNEACKRCIFTERLPKVAVPWARKTIRFAEHLTSIGLALGGAAAARLSYQINYGSSRNTMLRSIAKLEPPPAPTPKILGVDDFAFQRGHHYGTILVDLEHHRTIALLPDRDAKTLVAWLEEHPGVEILSRDRSKTYKSAISEGAPNAIQVADRFHLLKNLQEVLEKVFHSNYPALKSVDAALLKSEVPEPHAPESNEKSKVPPDEQGPRSRAHRLNNYQQTHALKQQGY
;
A
#
# COMPACT_ATOMS: atom_id res chain seq x y z
N MET A 1 -29.82 3.89 8.09
CA MET A 1 -30.01 5.30 7.72
C MET A 1 -29.23 6.13 8.73
N ASN A 2 -28.01 6.56 8.41
CA ASN A 2 -27.22 7.37 9.34
C ASN A 2 -27.71 8.81 9.27
N SER A 3 -28.53 9.21 10.24
CA SER A 3 -28.74 10.61 10.56
C SER A 3 -27.36 11.21 10.83
N ASN A 4 -26.83 11.99 9.90
CA ASN A 4 -25.53 12.65 10.01
C ASN A 4 -25.67 13.74 11.07
N HIS A 5 -25.51 13.36 12.33
CA HIS A 5 -25.47 14.30 13.42
C HIS A 5 -24.27 15.22 13.20
N GLN A 6 -24.51 16.53 13.18
CA GLN A 6 -23.49 17.52 12.88
C GLN A 6 -23.35 18.47 14.07
N ILE A 7 -22.11 18.70 14.50
CA ILE A 7 -21.77 19.76 15.44
C ILE A 7 -21.06 20.86 14.67
N THR A 8 -21.47 22.10 14.93
CA THR A 8 -20.83 23.30 14.37
C THR A 8 -20.25 24.13 15.50
N PHE A 9 -18.95 24.38 15.47
CA PHE A 9 -18.27 25.30 16.39
C PHE A 9 -18.08 26.65 15.72
N HIS A 10 -18.56 27.71 16.37
CA HIS A 10 -18.27 29.08 15.99
C HIS A 10 -17.06 29.56 16.78
N VAL A 11 -15.99 29.90 16.09
CA VAL A 11 -14.72 30.31 16.71
C VAL A 11 -14.22 31.56 16.02
N SER A 12 -13.69 32.51 16.79
CA SER A 12 -13.10 33.73 16.25
C SER A 12 -11.62 33.81 16.61
N SER A 13 -10.80 34.24 15.66
CA SER A 13 -9.39 34.58 15.93
C SER A 13 -9.30 35.72 16.93
N THR A 14 -8.44 35.56 17.93
CA THR A 14 -8.09 36.60 18.91
C THR A 14 -6.81 37.36 18.53
N GLN A 15 -6.22 37.09 17.36
CA GLN A 15 -5.00 37.78 16.93
C GLN A 15 -5.29 39.26 16.64
N VAL A 16 -4.47 40.14 17.22
CA VAL A 16 -4.55 41.60 17.04
C VAL A 16 -3.53 42.15 16.03
N PHE A 17 -2.65 41.28 15.52
CA PHE A 17 -1.67 41.60 14.49
C PHE A 17 -1.35 40.37 13.65
N ALA A 18 -0.81 40.58 12.45
CA ALA A 18 -0.31 39.51 11.59
C ALA A 18 0.88 39.97 10.75
N CYS A 19 1.73 39.03 10.35
CA CYS A 19 2.80 39.28 9.38
C CYS A 19 2.27 39.09 7.95
N CYS A 20 2.60 40.02 7.06
CA CYS A 20 2.29 39.86 5.64
C CYS A 20 3.00 38.61 5.08
N PRO A 21 2.29 37.67 4.43
CA PRO A 21 2.90 36.43 3.95
C PRO A 21 3.84 36.61 2.74
N VAL A 22 4.05 37.83 2.27
CA VAL A 22 4.93 38.14 1.12
C VAL A 22 6.17 38.90 1.56
N CYS A 23 6.01 40.02 2.29
CA CYS A 23 7.13 40.84 2.75
C CYS A 23 7.48 40.68 4.23
N ASN A 24 6.75 39.81 4.95
CA ASN A 24 6.89 39.54 6.37
C ASN A 24 6.70 40.75 7.32
N GLN A 25 6.28 41.90 6.80
CA GLN A 25 6.04 43.09 7.63
C GLN A 25 4.83 42.87 8.55
N ILE A 26 5.02 43.20 9.83
CA ILE A 26 3.98 43.16 10.85
C ILE A 26 2.99 44.32 10.63
N THR A 27 1.71 44.04 10.82
CA THR A 27 0.63 45.04 10.77
C THR A 27 -0.44 44.74 11.81
N HIS A 28 -0.99 45.82 12.38
CA HIS A 28 -2.15 45.79 13.28
C HIS A 28 -3.42 46.30 12.58
N ARG A 29 -3.30 46.76 11.32
CA ARG A 29 -4.40 47.41 10.61
C ARG A 29 -5.33 46.38 10.00
N VAL A 30 -6.43 46.10 10.69
CA VAL A 30 -7.50 45.23 10.20
C VAL A 30 -8.24 45.92 9.05
N HIS A 31 -8.44 45.19 7.96
CA HIS A 31 -9.30 45.58 6.83
C HIS A 31 -10.74 45.16 7.10
N SER A 32 -10.96 43.87 7.31
CA SER A 32 -12.29 43.29 7.56
C SER A 32 -12.16 41.92 8.20
N ARG A 33 -13.28 41.34 8.61
CA ARG A 33 -13.36 39.93 9.02
C ARG A 33 -13.94 39.08 7.90
N TYR A 34 -13.58 37.80 7.88
CA TYR A 34 -14.01 36.83 6.89
C TYR A 34 -14.17 35.46 7.56
N GLU A 35 -15.20 34.71 7.23
CA GLU A 35 -15.46 33.39 7.80
C GLU A 35 -14.92 32.27 6.90
N ARG A 36 -14.29 31.28 7.53
CA ARG A 36 -13.83 30.04 6.89
C ARG A 36 -14.60 28.86 7.45
N THR A 37 -15.14 28.02 6.57
CA THR A 37 -15.70 26.72 6.95
C THR A 37 -14.63 25.64 6.87
N LEU A 38 -14.28 25.03 8.01
CA LEU A 38 -13.29 23.97 8.12
C LEU A 38 -13.94 22.69 8.64
N ARG A 39 -13.76 21.57 7.94
CA ARG A 39 -14.05 20.26 8.53
C ARG A 39 -12.95 19.86 9.50
N ASP A 40 -13.34 19.20 10.58
CA ASP A 40 -12.42 18.79 11.62
C ASP A 40 -12.77 17.39 12.15
N LEU A 41 -11.96 16.88 13.08
CA LEU A 41 -12.13 15.55 13.67
C LEU A 41 -13.54 15.40 14.27
N PRO A 42 -14.22 14.27 14.04
CA PRO A 42 -15.55 14.03 14.61
C PRO A 42 -15.49 14.07 16.14
N CYS A 43 -16.61 14.48 16.74
CA CYS A 43 -16.79 14.51 18.19
C CYS A 43 -17.84 13.48 18.55
N VAL A 44 -17.43 12.36 19.16
CA VAL A 44 -18.29 11.20 19.39
C VAL A 44 -18.93 10.77 18.06
N ASP A 45 -20.25 10.76 17.95
CA ASP A 45 -20.99 10.36 16.75
C ASP A 45 -21.29 11.51 15.78
N PHE A 46 -20.73 12.70 16.05
CA PHE A 46 -21.04 13.90 15.29
C PHE A 46 -19.91 14.27 14.33
N CYS A 47 -20.28 14.54 13.07
CA CYS A 47 -19.40 15.22 12.13
C CYS A 47 -19.15 16.66 12.62
N LEU A 48 -17.88 17.06 12.77
CA LEU A 48 -17.53 18.40 13.26
C LEU A 48 -17.21 19.37 12.11
N THR A 49 -17.80 20.55 12.16
CA THR A 49 -17.46 21.70 11.32
C THR A 49 -17.11 22.91 12.18
N ILE A 50 -16.03 23.59 11.85
CA ILE A 50 -15.63 24.85 12.49
C ILE A 50 -15.95 25.99 11.51
N LEU A 51 -16.79 26.92 11.96
CA LEU A 51 -16.98 28.23 11.35
C LEU A 51 -16.02 29.20 12.02
N LEU A 52 -14.89 29.42 11.36
CA LEU A 52 -13.75 30.16 11.87
C LEU A 52 -13.75 31.59 11.31
N GLN A 53 -14.06 32.58 12.14
CA GLN A 53 -13.94 33.98 11.79
C GLN A 53 -12.48 34.44 11.93
N VAL A 54 -11.90 34.89 10.81
CA VAL A 54 -10.53 35.39 10.72
C VAL A 54 -10.50 36.85 10.26
N CYS A 55 -9.41 37.54 10.56
CA CYS A 55 -9.12 38.90 10.12
C CYS A 55 -8.39 38.93 8.78
N LYS A 56 -8.78 39.87 7.92
CA LYS A 56 -7.97 40.39 6.82
C LYS A 56 -7.25 41.65 7.31
N PHE A 57 -5.96 41.76 7.00
CA PHE A 57 -5.12 42.89 7.37
C PHE A 57 -4.63 43.63 6.12
N PHE A 58 -4.39 44.92 6.26
CA PHE A 58 -3.65 45.72 5.29
C PHE A 58 -2.15 45.58 5.52
N CYS A 59 -1.39 45.25 4.47
CA CYS A 59 0.05 45.40 4.47
C CYS A 59 0.38 46.91 4.44
N ARG A 60 1.31 47.36 5.30
CA ARG A 60 1.74 48.77 5.36
C ARG A 60 3.00 49.06 4.55
N ASN A 61 3.55 48.05 3.86
CA ASN A 61 4.72 48.19 3.03
C ASN A 61 4.25 48.56 1.62
N GLU A 62 4.48 49.81 1.25
CA GLU A 62 4.08 50.38 -0.04
C GLU A 62 4.77 49.68 -1.23
N ALA A 63 5.98 49.13 -1.03
CA ALA A 63 6.66 48.34 -2.05
C ALA A 63 6.13 46.90 -2.16
N CYS A 64 5.25 46.46 -1.25
CA CYS A 64 4.71 45.11 -1.28
C CYS A 64 3.51 45.02 -2.23
N LYS A 65 3.61 44.14 -3.24
CA LYS A 65 2.48 43.83 -4.16
C LYS A 65 1.22 43.31 -3.45
N ARG A 66 1.33 42.85 -2.20
CA ARG A 66 0.21 42.34 -1.41
C ARG A 66 -0.33 43.46 -0.53
N CYS A 67 -1.41 44.12 -0.96
CA CYS A 67 -2.04 45.18 -0.17
C CYS A 67 -2.92 44.66 0.97
N ILE A 68 -3.65 43.56 0.75
CA ILE A 68 -4.56 42.95 1.74
C ILE A 68 -4.27 41.46 1.83
N PHE A 69 -4.21 40.91 3.04
CA PHE A 69 -4.04 39.48 3.25
C PHE A 69 -4.88 38.98 4.43
N THR A 70 -5.36 37.75 4.35
CA THR A 70 -5.95 37.05 5.50
C THR A 70 -4.84 36.57 6.43
N GLU A 71 -5.04 36.72 7.73
CA GLU A 71 -4.12 36.19 8.74
C GLU A 71 -3.82 34.69 8.53
N ARG A 72 -2.68 34.25 9.04
CA ARG A 72 -2.20 32.88 8.89
C ARG A 72 -2.31 32.16 10.22
N LEU A 73 -2.99 31.02 10.22
CA LEU A 73 -3.13 30.13 11.36
C LEU A 73 -2.46 28.78 11.04
N PRO A 74 -1.11 28.76 10.93
CA PRO A 74 -0.37 27.61 10.42
C PRO A 74 -0.49 26.36 11.30
N LYS A 75 -0.89 26.50 12.58
CA LYS A 75 -1.18 25.36 13.47
C LYS A 75 -2.60 24.79 13.30
N VAL A 76 -3.48 25.49 12.60
CA VAL A 76 -4.91 25.13 12.47
C VAL A 76 -5.23 24.66 11.06
N ALA A 77 -4.94 25.49 10.05
CA ALA A 77 -5.29 25.20 8.67
C ALA A 77 -4.35 25.93 7.69
N VAL A 78 -3.91 25.22 6.66
CA VAL A 78 -3.16 25.83 5.55
C VAL A 78 -4.04 26.85 4.79
N PRO A 79 -3.44 27.81 4.05
CA PRO A 79 -4.19 28.76 3.24
C PRO A 79 -5.16 28.06 2.28
N TRP A 80 -6.37 28.62 2.13
CA TRP A 80 -7.45 28.11 1.27
C TRP A 80 -7.99 26.70 1.60
N ALA A 81 -7.41 25.98 2.56
CA ALA A 81 -7.96 24.70 2.98
C ALA A 81 -9.34 24.86 3.62
N ARG A 82 -10.19 23.86 3.37
CA ARG A 82 -11.52 23.66 3.96
C ARG A 82 -11.53 22.58 5.05
N LYS A 83 -10.35 22.29 5.61
CA LYS A 83 -10.08 21.26 6.60
C LYS A 83 -9.01 21.75 7.55
N THR A 84 -9.07 21.32 8.81
CA THR A 84 -7.95 21.48 9.73
C THR A 84 -6.77 20.60 9.30
N ILE A 85 -5.56 20.95 9.75
CA ILE A 85 -4.34 20.17 9.49
C ILE A 85 -4.47 18.77 10.09
N ARG A 86 -4.86 18.67 11.36
CA ARG A 86 -5.09 17.39 12.04
C ARG A 86 -6.10 16.48 11.34
N PHE A 87 -7.19 17.05 10.80
CA PHE A 87 -8.15 16.26 10.04
C PHE A 87 -7.54 15.76 8.73
N ALA A 88 -6.76 16.58 8.03
CA ALA A 88 -6.03 16.14 6.84
C ALA A 88 -5.02 15.04 7.16
N GLU A 89 -4.28 15.14 8.26
CA GLU A 89 -3.33 14.11 8.73
C GLU A 89 -4.02 12.78 9.01
N HIS A 90 -5.15 12.79 9.72
CA HIS A 90 -5.93 11.57 9.98
C HIS A 90 -6.43 10.92 8.68
N LEU A 91 -6.94 11.70 7.73
CA LEU A 91 -7.33 11.18 6.42
C LEU A 91 -6.14 10.53 5.69
N THR A 92 -4.96 11.14 5.79
CA THR A 92 -3.73 10.57 5.23
C THR A 92 -3.37 9.26 5.90
N SER A 93 -3.39 9.17 7.23
CA SER A 93 -3.08 7.92 7.96
C SER A 93 -4.05 6.79 7.61
N ILE A 94 -5.36 7.08 7.56
CA ILE A 94 -6.38 6.10 7.12
C ILE A 94 -6.12 5.69 5.67
N GLY A 95 -5.79 6.65 4.82
CA GLY A 95 -5.46 6.42 3.42
C GLY A 95 -4.23 5.53 3.24
N LEU A 96 -3.16 5.74 4.00
CA LEU A 96 -1.95 4.91 3.96
C LEU A 96 -2.24 3.48 4.41
N ALA A 97 -3.06 3.30 5.45
CA ALA A 97 -3.39 1.98 5.98
C ALA A 97 -4.34 1.17 5.08
N LEU A 98 -5.31 1.83 4.45
CA LEU A 98 -6.43 1.15 3.75
C LEU A 98 -6.52 1.44 2.25
N GLY A 99 -5.66 2.31 1.72
CA GLY A 99 -5.72 2.78 0.35
C GLY A 99 -6.93 3.67 0.06
N GLY A 100 -7.56 3.49 -1.10
CA GLY A 100 -8.62 4.38 -1.58
C GLY A 100 -10.04 4.01 -1.13
N ALA A 101 -10.57 2.90 -1.65
CA ALA A 101 -11.98 2.54 -1.47
C ALA A 101 -12.31 2.05 -0.06
N ALA A 102 -11.42 1.27 0.56
CA ALA A 102 -11.62 0.79 1.93
C ALA A 102 -11.52 1.94 2.93
N ALA A 103 -10.54 2.85 2.78
CA ALA A 103 -10.45 4.08 3.55
C ALA A 103 -11.73 4.92 3.48
N ALA A 104 -12.30 5.09 2.29
CA ALA A 104 -13.54 5.84 2.11
C ALA A 104 -14.71 5.20 2.88
N ARG A 105 -14.90 3.88 2.76
CA ARG A 105 -15.96 3.15 3.48
C ARG A 105 -15.80 3.30 4.99
N LEU A 106 -14.60 3.06 5.51
CA LEU A 106 -14.34 3.26 6.94
C LEU A 106 -14.63 4.70 7.36
N SER A 107 -14.16 5.69 6.58
CA SER A 107 -14.33 7.10 6.92
C SER A 107 -15.79 7.51 7.12
N TYR A 108 -16.75 6.90 6.40
CA TYR A 108 -18.17 7.15 6.61
C TYR A 108 -18.71 6.48 7.88
N GLN A 109 -18.16 5.33 8.28
CA GLN A 109 -18.54 4.64 9.51
C GLN A 109 -18.06 5.38 10.77
N ILE A 110 -16.92 6.07 10.66
CA ILE A 110 -16.33 6.83 11.78
C ILE A 110 -16.56 8.35 11.67
N ASN A 111 -17.56 8.80 10.91
CA ASN A 111 -17.97 10.21 10.80
C ASN A 111 -16.93 11.20 10.22
N TYR A 112 -15.91 10.71 9.51
CA TYR A 112 -14.99 11.55 8.71
C TYR A 112 -15.57 11.88 7.33
N GLY A 113 -16.39 10.99 6.75
CA GLY A 113 -17.09 11.19 5.48
C GLY A 113 -16.23 11.75 4.35
N SER A 114 -15.19 11.01 3.94
CA SER A 114 -14.26 11.43 2.88
C SER A 114 -14.24 10.43 1.72
N SER A 115 -14.11 10.97 0.49
CA SER A 115 -14.12 10.14 -0.71
C SER A 115 -12.78 9.44 -0.95
N ARG A 116 -12.81 8.33 -1.70
CA ARG A 116 -11.62 7.63 -2.20
C ARG A 116 -10.62 8.60 -2.84
N ASN A 117 -11.10 9.45 -3.74
CA ASN A 117 -10.25 10.40 -4.46
C ASN A 117 -9.63 11.46 -3.55
N THR A 118 -10.31 11.81 -2.45
CA THR A 118 -9.74 12.70 -1.43
C THR A 118 -8.58 12.03 -0.71
N MET A 119 -8.76 10.77 -0.28
CA MET A 119 -7.70 10.00 0.40
C MET A 119 -6.48 9.83 -0.49
N LEU A 120 -6.68 9.36 -1.73
CA LEU A 120 -5.59 9.15 -2.68
C LEU A 120 -4.85 10.45 -3.01
N ARG A 121 -5.56 11.58 -3.11
CA ARG A 121 -4.93 12.89 -3.31
C ARG A 121 -4.12 13.34 -2.11
N SER A 122 -4.53 13.01 -0.89
CA SER A 122 -3.73 13.29 0.31
C SER A 122 -2.45 12.47 0.33
N ILE A 123 -2.52 11.17 0.01
CA ILE A 123 -1.36 10.28 -0.06
C ILE A 123 -0.39 10.72 -1.17
N ALA A 124 -0.91 11.05 -2.35
CA ALA A 124 -0.09 11.47 -3.50
C ALA A 124 0.67 12.79 -3.31
N LYS A 125 0.35 13.55 -2.26
CA LYS A 125 1.07 14.77 -1.88
C LYS A 125 2.18 14.50 -0.86
N LEU A 126 2.27 13.30 -0.33
CA LEU A 126 3.36 12.95 0.57
C LEU A 126 4.64 12.78 -0.23
N GLU A 127 5.71 13.34 0.33
CA GLU A 127 7.04 12.99 -0.11
C GLU A 127 7.43 11.67 0.56
N PRO A 128 7.94 10.69 -0.20
CA PRO A 128 8.51 9.50 0.41
C PRO A 128 9.69 9.90 1.31
N PRO A 129 9.90 9.21 2.43
CA PRO A 129 11.03 9.50 3.30
C PRO A 129 12.34 9.32 2.50
N PRO A 130 13.37 10.16 2.77
CA PRO A 130 14.67 9.97 2.15
C PRO A 130 15.21 8.59 2.51
N ALA A 131 15.67 7.84 1.51
CA ALA A 131 16.29 6.54 1.68
C ALA A 131 17.77 6.67 1.28
N PRO A 132 18.73 6.51 2.22
CA PRO A 132 20.13 6.44 1.84
C PRO A 132 20.38 5.19 0.98
N THR A 133 21.43 5.23 0.16
CA THR A 133 21.86 4.05 -0.60
C THR A 133 22.23 2.92 0.38
N PRO A 134 21.61 1.73 0.29
CA PRO A 134 21.95 0.61 1.16
C PRO A 134 23.22 -0.10 0.70
N LYS A 135 23.88 -0.84 1.60
CA LYS A 135 24.99 -1.71 1.20
C LYS A 135 24.49 -3.02 0.61
N ILE A 136 23.37 -3.53 1.13
CA ILE A 136 22.73 -4.76 0.64
C ILE A 136 21.40 -4.42 -0.01
N LEU A 137 21.33 -4.54 -1.33
CA LEU A 137 20.17 -4.19 -2.14
C LEU A 137 19.49 -5.44 -2.71
N GLY A 138 18.18 -5.52 -2.56
CA GLY A 138 17.31 -6.51 -3.21
C GLY A 138 16.68 -5.93 -4.45
N VAL A 139 16.71 -6.67 -5.54
CA VAL A 139 16.12 -6.31 -6.84
C VAL A 139 15.18 -7.43 -7.28
N ASP A 140 13.91 -7.09 -7.48
CA ASP A 140 12.89 -8.03 -7.95
C ASP A 140 11.84 -7.32 -8.82
N ASP A 141 10.99 -8.09 -9.50
CA ASP A 141 9.86 -7.60 -10.26
C ASP A 141 8.72 -7.11 -9.35
N PHE A 142 8.15 -5.96 -9.68
CA PHE A 142 6.94 -5.44 -9.04
C PHE A 142 5.76 -5.40 -10.00
N ALA A 143 4.65 -6.03 -9.63
CA ALA A 143 3.43 -5.97 -10.43
C ALA A 143 2.54 -4.80 -10.02
N PHE A 144 2.61 -3.67 -10.71
CA PHE A 144 1.65 -2.57 -10.55
C PHE A 144 0.22 -3.02 -10.87
N GLN A 145 0.10 -3.80 -11.94
CA GLN A 145 -1.13 -4.48 -12.32
C GLN A 145 -0.76 -5.88 -12.79
N ARG A 146 -1.08 -6.88 -11.97
CA ARG A 146 -0.72 -8.28 -12.20
C ARG A 146 -1.16 -8.74 -13.60
N GLY A 147 -0.23 -9.24 -14.40
CA GLY A 147 -0.45 -9.67 -15.78
C GLY A 147 -0.42 -8.56 -16.85
N HIS A 148 -0.20 -7.30 -16.48
CA HIS A 148 -0.24 -6.17 -17.42
C HIS A 148 0.98 -5.27 -17.31
N HIS A 149 1.21 -4.66 -16.14
CA HIS A 149 2.22 -3.64 -15.95
C HIS A 149 3.14 -4.03 -14.81
N TYR A 150 4.43 -4.15 -15.12
CA TYR A 150 5.46 -4.54 -14.18
C TYR A 150 6.60 -3.52 -14.18
N GLY A 151 7.12 -3.25 -13.00
CA GLY A 151 8.34 -2.50 -12.77
C GLY A 151 9.35 -3.30 -11.98
N THR A 152 10.32 -2.59 -11.40
CA THR A 152 11.35 -3.15 -10.53
C THR A 152 11.16 -2.60 -9.12
N ILE A 153 11.11 -3.47 -8.10
CA ILE A 153 11.15 -3.05 -6.70
C ILE A 153 12.59 -3.14 -6.19
N LEU A 154 13.02 -2.07 -5.51
CA LEU A 154 14.31 -1.97 -4.85
C LEU A 154 14.11 -1.97 -3.34
N VAL A 155 14.80 -2.89 -2.66
CA VAL A 155 14.61 -3.13 -1.22
C VAL A 155 15.96 -3.07 -0.51
N ASP A 156 16.09 -2.20 0.47
CA ASP A 156 17.17 -2.28 1.45
C ASP A 156 16.98 -3.55 2.28
N LEU A 157 17.90 -4.50 2.11
CA LEU A 157 17.83 -5.80 2.77
C LEU A 157 18.41 -5.79 4.19
N GLU A 158 19.14 -4.73 4.57
CA GLU A 158 19.64 -4.55 5.94
C GLU A 158 18.51 -4.07 6.86
N HIS A 159 17.72 -3.09 6.38
CA HIS A 159 16.64 -2.49 7.16
C HIS A 159 15.25 -3.03 6.81
N HIS A 160 15.15 -3.94 5.83
CA HIS A 160 13.91 -4.52 5.33
C HIS A 160 12.90 -3.47 4.86
N ARG A 161 13.37 -2.50 4.05
CA ARG A 161 12.56 -1.38 3.58
C ARG A 161 12.61 -1.25 2.07
N THR A 162 11.45 -1.03 1.46
CA THR A 162 11.40 -0.60 0.05
C THR A 162 11.97 0.80 -0.05
N ILE A 163 12.95 0.98 -0.93
CA ILE A 163 13.61 2.28 -1.15
C ILE A 163 13.18 2.94 -2.45
N ALA A 164 12.83 2.14 -3.47
CA ALA A 164 12.38 2.66 -4.74
C ALA A 164 11.51 1.65 -5.49
N LEU A 165 10.68 2.20 -6.37
CA LEU A 165 9.86 1.47 -7.31
C LEU A 165 10.09 2.06 -8.71
N LEU A 166 10.85 1.35 -9.53
CA LEU A 166 11.16 1.78 -10.89
C LEU A 166 9.95 1.52 -11.80
N PRO A 167 9.72 2.38 -12.81
CA PRO A 167 8.51 2.32 -13.64
C PRO A 167 8.41 1.07 -14.50
N ASP A 168 9.55 0.44 -14.82
CA ASP A 168 9.68 -0.68 -15.75
C ASP A 168 10.71 -1.71 -15.27
N ARG A 169 10.94 -2.74 -16.10
CA ARG A 169 11.90 -3.84 -15.88
C ARG A 169 13.13 -3.70 -16.77
N ASP A 170 13.34 -2.52 -17.37
CA ASP A 170 14.38 -2.33 -18.36
C ASP A 170 15.74 -2.18 -17.69
N ALA A 171 16.74 -2.83 -18.28
CA ALA A 171 18.10 -2.80 -17.74
C ALA A 171 18.63 -1.36 -17.58
N LYS A 172 18.32 -0.50 -18.55
CA LYS A 172 18.76 0.91 -18.57
C LYS A 172 18.25 1.70 -17.37
N THR A 173 17.00 1.48 -16.97
CA THR A 173 16.38 2.16 -15.83
C THR A 173 17.07 1.76 -14.53
N LEU A 174 17.40 0.48 -14.38
CA LEU A 174 18.14 0.00 -13.21
C LEU A 174 19.60 0.47 -13.21
N VAL A 175 20.28 0.49 -14.36
CA VAL A 175 21.66 1.01 -14.49
C VAL A 175 21.71 2.47 -14.03
N ALA A 176 20.85 3.33 -14.59
CA ALA A 176 20.80 4.73 -14.23
C ALA A 176 20.57 4.94 -12.73
N TRP A 177 19.66 4.15 -12.13
CA TRP A 177 19.42 4.22 -10.69
C TRP A 177 20.66 3.84 -9.88
N LEU A 178 21.36 2.77 -10.24
CA LEU A 178 22.58 2.33 -9.54
C LEU A 178 23.72 3.34 -9.65
N GLU A 179 23.88 4.01 -10.79
CA GLU A 179 24.88 5.05 -11.01
C GLU A 179 24.60 6.31 -10.16
N GLU A 180 23.34 6.69 -10.01
CA GLU A 180 22.90 7.79 -9.14
C GLU A 180 23.05 7.47 -7.64
N HIS A 181 23.11 6.18 -7.29
CA HIS A 181 23.14 5.68 -5.91
C HIS A 181 24.38 4.80 -5.67
N PRO A 182 25.60 5.38 -5.67
CA PRO A 182 26.82 4.62 -5.39
C PRO A 182 26.86 4.16 -3.93
N GLY A 183 27.47 3.00 -3.69
CA GLY A 183 27.66 2.45 -2.33
C GLY A 183 27.05 1.06 -2.09
N VAL A 184 26.33 0.51 -3.07
CA VAL A 184 25.84 -0.87 -3.01
C VAL A 184 27.00 -1.86 -3.11
N GLU A 185 27.16 -2.71 -2.10
CA GLU A 185 28.23 -3.72 -1.99
C GLU A 185 27.72 -5.12 -2.39
N ILE A 186 26.46 -5.45 -2.07
CA ILE A 186 25.84 -6.75 -2.32
C ILE A 186 24.46 -6.55 -2.97
N LEU A 187 24.18 -7.33 -4.00
CA LEU A 187 22.91 -7.32 -4.72
C LEU A 187 22.26 -8.70 -4.74
N SER A 188 21.15 -8.86 -4.01
CA SER A 188 20.29 -10.04 -4.13
C SER A 188 19.31 -9.83 -5.27
N ARG A 189 19.26 -10.77 -6.21
CA ARG A 189 18.30 -10.74 -7.32
C ARG A 189 17.83 -12.12 -7.70
N ASP A 190 16.76 -12.17 -8.47
CA ASP A 190 16.34 -13.37 -9.18
C ASP A 190 17.38 -13.85 -10.22
N ARG A 191 17.00 -14.85 -11.02
CA ARG A 191 17.86 -15.40 -12.08
C ARG A 191 17.71 -14.68 -13.43
N SER A 192 17.09 -13.50 -13.46
CA SER A 192 16.93 -12.68 -14.66
C SER A 192 18.29 -12.33 -15.26
N LYS A 193 18.42 -12.58 -16.57
CA LYS A 193 19.57 -12.14 -17.35
C LYS A 193 19.60 -10.62 -17.50
N THR A 194 18.43 -9.99 -17.55
CA THR A 194 18.29 -8.53 -17.65
C THR A 194 18.87 -7.86 -16.42
N TYR A 195 18.44 -8.26 -15.22
CA TYR A 195 19.00 -7.70 -13.98
C TYR A 195 20.46 -8.05 -13.79
N LYS A 196 20.90 -9.27 -14.19
CA LYS A 196 22.33 -9.60 -14.20
C LYS A 196 23.14 -8.58 -15.00
N SER A 197 22.72 -8.31 -16.23
CA SER A 197 23.41 -7.37 -17.12
C SER A 197 23.40 -5.96 -16.56
N ALA A 198 22.24 -5.49 -16.10
CA ALA A 198 22.08 -4.14 -15.53
C ALA A 198 22.97 -3.93 -14.31
N ILE A 199 23.03 -4.91 -13.41
CA ILE A 199 23.87 -4.82 -12.20
C ILE A 199 25.36 -4.85 -12.57
N SER A 200 25.76 -5.71 -13.50
CA SER A 200 27.16 -5.76 -13.96
C SER A 200 27.62 -4.44 -14.59
N GLU A 201 26.70 -3.67 -15.17
CA GLU A 201 26.97 -2.36 -15.77
C GLU A 201 26.91 -1.23 -14.73
N GLY A 202 25.81 -1.09 -13.99
CA GLY A 202 25.59 0.04 -13.06
C GLY A 202 26.25 -0.10 -11.69
N ALA A 203 26.61 -1.31 -11.27
CA ALA A 203 27.31 -1.57 -10.01
C ALA A 203 28.36 -2.70 -10.17
N PRO A 204 29.41 -2.49 -11.00
CA PRO A 204 30.34 -3.55 -11.41
C PRO A 204 31.12 -4.17 -10.24
N ASN A 205 31.32 -3.43 -9.15
CA ASN A 205 32.02 -3.90 -7.97
C ASN A 205 31.11 -4.63 -6.97
N ALA A 206 29.79 -4.63 -7.18
CA ALA A 206 28.86 -5.25 -6.26
C ALA A 206 28.79 -6.77 -6.47
N ILE A 207 28.75 -7.51 -5.36
CA ILE A 207 28.61 -8.98 -5.38
C ILE A 207 27.17 -9.34 -5.70
N GLN A 208 26.94 -10.07 -6.79
CA GLN A 208 25.62 -10.57 -7.15
C GLN A 208 25.34 -11.91 -6.46
N VAL A 209 24.26 -11.96 -5.69
CA VAL A 209 23.78 -13.16 -4.98
C VAL A 209 22.44 -13.57 -5.56
N ALA A 210 22.29 -14.88 -5.82
CA ALA A 210 21.00 -15.43 -6.22
C ALA A 210 20.07 -15.48 -5.01
N ASP A 211 18.88 -14.90 -5.14
CA ASP A 211 17.91 -14.88 -4.05
C ASP A 211 17.47 -16.31 -3.66
N ARG A 212 17.49 -16.58 -2.35
CA ARG A 212 17.17 -17.89 -1.77
C ARG A 212 15.75 -18.36 -2.10
N PHE A 213 14.77 -17.47 -2.11
CA PHE A 213 13.39 -17.82 -2.42
C PHE A 213 13.29 -18.39 -3.83
N HIS A 214 13.95 -17.77 -4.81
CA HIS A 214 13.96 -18.26 -6.19
C HIS A 214 14.65 -19.62 -6.33
N LEU A 215 15.75 -19.85 -5.61
CA LEU A 215 16.42 -21.15 -5.61
C LEU A 215 15.53 -22.27 -5.05
N LEU A 216 14.91 -22.05 -3.89
CA LEU A 216 14.02 -23.03 -3.25
C LEU A 216 12.76 -23.28 -4.10
N LYS A 217 12.17 -22.21 -4.65
CA LYS A 217 11.02 -22.32 -5.55
C LYS A 217 11.36 -23.15 -6.79
N ASN A 218 12.50 -22.89 -7.43
CA ASN A 218 12.92 -23.67 -8.60
C ASN A 218 13.16 -25.15 -8.25
N LEU A 219 13.77 -25.44 -7.10
CA LEU A 219 13.95 -26.81 -6.63
C LEU A 219 12.60 -27.51 -6.42
N GLN A 220 11.66 -26.85 -5.74
CA GLN A 220 10.31 -27.37 -5.52
C GLN A 220 9.62 -27.66 -6.86
N GLU A 221 9.61 -26.71 -7.80
CA GLU A 221 8.98 -26.88 -9.12
C GLU A 221 9.57 -28.06 -9.91
N VAL A 222 10.88 -28.32 -9.76
CA VAL A 222 11.54 -29.48 -10.38
C VAL A 222 11.12 -30.78 -9.69
N LEU A 223 11.14 -30.82 -8.36
CA LEU A 223 10.74 -32.00 -7.60
C LEU A 223 9.27 -32.36 -7.85
N GLU A 224 8.38 -31.38 -7.90
CA GLU A 224 6.97 -31.58 -8.24
C GLU A 224 6.81 -32.24 -9.62
N LYS A 225 7.54 -31.77 -10.63
CA LYS A 225 7.52 -32.39 -11.97
C LYS A 225 8.04 -33.82 -11.92
N VAL A 226 9.17 -34.05 -11.25
CA VAL A 226 9.78 -35.39 -11.14
C VAL A 226 8.83 -36.35 -10.43
N PHE A 227 8.27 -35.98 -9.28
CA PHE A 227 7.35 -36.84 -8.56
C PHE A 227 6.05 -37.06 -9.32
N HIS A 228 5.52 -36.05 -10.00
CA HIS A 228 4.33 -36.21 -10.83
C HIS A 228 4.56 -37.16 -12.00
N SER A 229 5.70 -37.03 -12.70
CA SER A 229 6.08 -37.94 -13.79
C SER A 229 6.32 -39.37 -13.31
N ASN A 230 6.84 -39.56 -12.10
CA ASN A 230 7.10 -40.87 -11.51
C ASN A 230 5.96 -41.41 -10.64
N TYR A 231 4.82 -40.71 -10.58
CA TYR A 231 3.72 -41.07 -9.69
C TYR A 231 3.20 -42.51 -9.87
N PRO A 232 3.07 -43.06 -11.10
CA PRO A 232 2.68 -44.46 -11.28
C PRO A 232 3.69 -45.46 -10.70
N ALA A 233 4.99 -45.18 -10.85
CA ALA A 233 6.06 -46.01 -10.31
C ALA A 233 6.15 -45.91 -8.78
N LEU A 234 5.93 -44.72 -8.23
CA LEU A 234 5.85 -44.53 -6.78
C LEU A 234 4.65 -45.29 -6.19
N LYS A 235 3.49 -45.26 -6.86
CA LYS A 235 2.32 -46.06 -6.47
C LYS A 235 2.55 -47.56 -6.56
N SER A 236 3.27 -48.04 -7.57
CA SER A 236 3.53 -49.48 -7.68
C SER A 236 4.48 -49.98 -6.59
N VAL A 237 5.50 -49.18 -6.23
CA VAL A 237 6.39 -49.47 -5.10
C VAL A 237 5.62 -49.43 -3.78
N ASP A 238 4.80 -48.39 -3.55
CA ASP A 238 3.97 -48.27 -2.35
C ASP A 238 3.03 -49.49 -2.18
N ALA A 239 2.38 -49.91 -3.27
CA ALA A 239 1.54 -51.11 -3.27
C ALA A 239 2.34 -52.41 -3.04
N ALA A 240 3.61 -52.49 -3.45
CA ALA A 240 4.47 -53.64 -3.22
C ALA A 240 5.01 -53.68 -1.78
N LEU A 241 5.31 -52.52 -1.19
CA LEU A 241 5.71 -52.38 0.21
C LEU A 241 4.55 -52.74 1.15
N LEU A 242 3.34 -52.21 0.89
CA LEU A 242 2.11 -52.56 1.62
C LEU A 242 1.78 -54.05 1.55
N LYS A 243 2.15 -54.75 0.45
CA LYS A 243 1.99 -56.21 0.35
C LYS A 243 3.07 -57.00 1.10
N SER A 244 4.23 -56.39 1.36
CA SER A 244 5.37 -57.04 2.02
C SER A 244 5.34 -56.90 3.55
N GLU A 245 4.59 -55.93 4.09
CA GLU A 245 4.43 -55.70 5.54
C GLU A 245 3.23 -56.45 6.17
N VAL A 246 2.66 -57.45 5.48
CA VAL A 246 1.62 -58.32 6.04
C VAL A 246 2.24 -59.67 6.44
N PRO A 247 2.49 -59.96 7.73
CA PRO A 247 2.44 -61.35 8.20
C PRO A 247 1.01 -61.83 7.97
N GLU A 248 0.84 -62.97 7.31
CA GLU A 248 -0.48 -63.56 7.05
C GLU A 248 -1.38 -63.49 8.30
N PRO A 249 -2.49 -62.75 8.27
CA PRO A 249 -3.52 -62.91 9.26
C PRO A 249 -4.39 -64.06 8.78
N HIS A 250 -4.45 -65.11 9.60
CA HIS A 250 -5.55 -66.06 9.55
C HIS A 250 -6.87 -65.31 9.38
N ALA A 251 -7.62 -65.67 8.33
CA ALA A 251 -9.00 -65.24 8.15
C ALA A 251 -9.81 -65.62 9.40
N PRO A 252 -10.72 -64.75 9.86
CA PRO A 252 -12.06 -64.84 9.29
C PRO A 252 -12.83 -63.53 9.09
N GLU A 253 -13.79 -63.67 8.19
CA GLU A 253 -15.11 -63.05 8.08
C GLU A 253 -15.28 -61.56 7.73
N SER A 254 -16.01 -61.41 6.63
CA SER A 254 -16.57 -60.22 6.01
C SER A 254 -17.35 -59.36 6.99
N ASN A 255 -17.01 -58.07 7.04
CA ASN A 255 -17.96 -57.04 7.40
C ASN A 255 -17.79 -55.84 6.46
N GLU A 256 -18.82 -55.57 5.66
CA GLU A 256 -18.89 -54.45 4.72
C GLU A 256 -18.69 -53.13 5.47
N LYS A 257 -17.65 -52.38 5.10
CA LYS A 257 -17.50 -50.98 5.49
C LYS A 257 -17.69 -50.09 4.26
N SER A 258 -18.66 -49.19 4.36
CA SER A 258 -18.98 -48.15 3.38
C SER A 258 -17.74 -47.41 2.88
N LYS A 259 -17.61 -47.35 1.55
CA LYS A 259 -16.61 -46.53 0.85
C LYS A 259 -16.93 -45.05 1.05
N VAL A 260 -16.02 -44.33 1.71
CA VAL A 260 -15.93 -42.86 1.58
C VAL A 260 -15.03 -42.56 0.38
N PRO A 261 -15.41 -41.66 -0.55
CA PRO A 261 -14.59 -41.35 -1.73
C PRO A 261 -13.31 -40.60 -1.33
N PRO A 262 -12.18 -40.79 -2.03
CA PRO A 262 -10.96 -40.02 -1.81
C PRO A 262 -11.11 -38.58 -2.29
N ASP A 263 -10.63 -37.64 -1.48
CA ASP A 263 -10.51 -36.22 -1.81
C ASP A 263 -9.39 -36.00 -2.86
N GLU A 264 -9.78 -35.79 -4.13
CA GLU A 264 -8.87 -35.46 -5.23
C GLU A 264 -8.53 -33.96 -5.22
N GLN A 265 -7.47 -33.56 -4.52
CA GLN A 265 -6.91 -32.21 -4.63
C GLN A 265 -5.92 -32.12 -5.81
N GLY A 266 -6.47 -32.07 -7.02
CA GLY A 266 -5.76 -31.67 -8.25
C GLY A 266 -5.82 -30.15 -8.53
N PRO A 267 -5.07 -29.64 -9.53
CA PRO A 267 -4.96 -28.21 -9.81
C PRO A 267 -6.32 -27.61 -10.16
N ARG A 268 -6.80 -26.66 -9.36
CA ARG A 268 -8.14 -26.07 -9.47
C ARG A 268 -8.35 -25.42 -10.84
N SER A 269 -9.06 -26.15 -11.71
CA SER A 269 -9.58 -25.70 -13.00
C SER A 269 -10.23 -24.32 -12.91
N ARG A 270 -10.09 -23.50 -13.96
CA ARG A 270 -10.79 -22.22 -14.12
C ARG A 270 -12.30 -22.37 -13.88
N ALA A 271 -12.87 -23.52 -14.23
CA ALA A 271 -14.28 -23.83 -14.00
C ALA A 271 -14.63 -23.90 -12.51
N HIS A 272 -13.75 -24.49 -11.69
CA HIS A 272 -13.97 -24.60 -10.25
C HIS A 272 -13.91 -23.22 -9.56
N ARG A 273 -13.01 -22.33 -10.00
CA ARG A 273 -12.96 -20.93 -9.53
C ARG A 273 -14.21 -20.14 -9.92
N LEU A 274 -14.70 -20.35 -11.14
CA LEU A 274 -15.93 -19.68 -11.61
C LEU A 274 -17.15 -20.17 -10.81
N ASN A 275 -17.21 -21.46 -10.51
CA ASN A 275 -18.27 -22.06 -9.71
C ASN A 275 -18.29 -21.48 -8.29
N ASN A 276 -17.13 -21.43 -7.61
CA ASN A 276 -17.03 -20.84 -6.28
C ASN A 276 -17.42 -19.36 -6.29
N TYR A 277 -16.98 -18.60 -7.31
CA TYR A 277 -17.35 -17.19 -7.49
C TYR A 277 -18.88 -17.02 -7.60
N GLN A 278 -19.53 -17.80 -8.46
CA GLN A 278 -20.98 -17.78 -8.63
C GLN A 278 -21.71 -18.17 -7.33
N GLN A 279 -21.20 -19.17 -6.61
CA GLN A 279 -21.78 -19.63 -5.35
C GLN A 279 -21.69 -18.56 -4.25
N THR A 280 -20.56 -17.86 -4.11
CA THR A 280 -20.45 -16.70 -3.20
C THR A 280 -21.38 -15.55 -3.58
N HIS A 281 -21.58 -15.29 -4.87
CA HIS A 281 -22.50 -14.25 -5.33
C HIS A 281 -23.97 -14.59 -5.08
N ALA A 282 -24.34 -15.86 -5.20
CA ALA A 282 -25.68 -16.35 -4.87
C ALA A 282 -25.96 -16.23 -3.37
N LEU A 283 -25.02 -16.62 -2.50
CA LEU A 283 -25.14 -16.47 -1.05
C LEU A 283 -25.29 -15.00 -0.63
N LYS A 284 -24.54 -14.10 -1.27
CA LYS A 284 -24.67 -12.65 -1.07
C LYS A 284 -26.04 -12.11 -1.46
N GLN A 285 -26.67 -12.65 -2.50
CA GLN A 285 -28.05 -12.28 -2.88
C GLN A 285 -29.08 -12.81 -1.89
N GLN A 286 -28.75 -13.87 -1.15
CA GLN A 286 -29.57 -14.44 -0.08
C GLN A 286 -29.34 -13.77 1.29
N GLY A 287 -28.47 -12.76 1.37
CA GLY A 287 -28.22 -11.99 2.58
C GLY A 287 -27.14 -12.54 3.51
N TYR A 288 -26.33 -13.50 3.05
CA TYR A 288 -25.12 -13.97 3.74
C TYR A 288 -23.88 -13.16 3.37
#